data_AF-A0A940NY58-F1
#
_entry.id   AF-A0A940NY58-F1
#
_cell.length_a   1.000
_cell.length_b   1.000
_cell.length_c   1.000
_cell.angle_alpha   90.00
_cell.angle_beta   90.00
_cell.angle_gamma   90.00
#
_symmetry.space_group_name_H-M   'P 1'
#
loop_
_entity.id
_entity.type
_entity.pdbx_description
1 polymer ?
#
loop_
_entity_poly.entity_id
_entity_poly.type
_entity_poly.pdbx_seq_one_letter_code
_entity_poly.pdbx_strand_id
1 'polypeptide(L)'
;MWNKLKQAADHPVWRSIKYFCGDPVQLYAVFLVMTGMYYYHEEWTWLYTLLCFPLSFVLMRFYDFVARHRFIGPLSYIAFLVAGTYITTLLTTYGRKGYAITFFVWFLTPQGVTDFSLIYTIVIYLLMVAFMTSTVYYFGKVRYRMSMQFLIMLIPLSLYAKEGRHMPALLVIALLSSFFLLMIYCRQLRDTDEVRQHQDFHSGASIAIYVAAFSIIAAIIPKPTLQADREFIENAMSYSTWSDR
;
A
#
# COMPACT_ATOMS: atom_id res chain seq x y z
N MET A 1 -29.46 18.94 -17.93
CA MET A 1 -28.30 18.88 -16.99
C MET A 1 -27.52 17.57 -17.09
N TRP A 2 -28.21 16.41 -17.11
CA TRP A 2 -27.61 15.07 -17.22
C TRP A 2 -26.77 14.84 -18.50
N ASN A 3 -27.21 15.35 -19.66
CA ASN A 3 -26.48 15.19 -20.93
C ASN A 3 -25.17 16.01 -20.99
N LYS A 4 -25.11 17.16 -20.30
CA LYS A 4 -23.88 17.94 -20.17
C LYS A 4 -22.87 17.28 -19.23
N LEU A 5 -23.34 16.59 -18.19
CA LEU A 5 -22.49 15.77 -17.30
C LEU A 5 -21.94 14.52 -18.00
N LYS A 6 -22.72 13.86 -18.87
CA LYS A 6 -22.22 12.77 -19.72
C LYS A 6 -21.14 13.24 -20.71
N GLN A 7 -21.36 14.35 -21.40
CA GLN A 7 -20.35 14.93 -22.31
C GLN A 7 -19.07 15.39 -21.57
N ALA A 8 -19.19 15.91 -20.34
CA ALA A 8 -18.03 16.25 -19.52
C ALA A 8 -17.24 15.00 -19.05
N ALA A 9 -17.95 13.91 -18.71
CA ALA A 9 -17.33 12.65 -18.28
C ALA A 9 -16.59 11.90 -19.42
N ASP A 10 -16.94 12.18 -20.68
CA ASP A 10 -16.29 11.61 -21.86
C ASP A 10 -15.08 12.39 -22.39
N HIS A 11 -14.74 13.53 -21.76
CA HIS A 11 -13.53 14.27 -22.10
C HIS A 11 -12.26 13.41 -21.83
N PRO A 12 -11.26 13.39 -22.72
CA PRO A 12 -10.06 12.54 -22.59
C PRO A 12 -9.29 12.76 -21.27
N VAL A 13 -9.35 13.98 -20.74
CA VAL A 13 -8.77 14.34 -19.43
C VAL A 13 -9.54 13.67 -18.28
N TRP A 14 -10.88 13.68 -18.32
CA TRP A 14 -11.71 13.03 -17.29
C TRP A 14 -11.59 11.50 -17.33
N ARG A 15 -11.44 10.90 -18.52
CA ARG A 15 -11.10 9.47 -18.64
C ARG A 15 -9.74 9.18 -18.01
N SER A 16 -8.72 9.98 -18.28
CA SER A 16 -7.38 9.80 -17.71
C SER A 16 -7.38 9.95 -16.18
N ILE A 17 -8.08 10.96 -15.63
CA ILE A 17 -8.25 11.15 -14.17
C ILE A 17 -8.99 9.95 -13.56
N LYS A 18 -10.03 9.44 -14.23
CA LYS A 18 -10.78 8.26 -13.79
C LYS A 18 -9.90 7.01 -13.77
N TYR A 19 -9.01 6.82 -14.74
CA TYR A 19 -8.03 5.73 -14.72
C TYR A 19 -6.92 5.94 -13.68
N PHE A 20 -6.57 7.19 -13.37
CA PHE A 20 -5.50 7.54 -12.44
C PHE A 20 -5.93 7.45 -10.96
N CYS A 21 -7.19 7.79 -10.65
CA CYS A 21 -7.73 7.77 -9.28
C CYS A 21 -8.71 6.62 -9.02
N GLY A 22 -9.21 5.96 -10.06
CA GLY A 22 -10.33 5.01 -9.96
C GLY A 22 -9.96 3.54 -10.01
N ASP A 23 -8.68 3.17 -10.15
CA ASP A 23 -8.24 1.76 -10.13
C ASP A 23 -8.17 1.25 -8.66
N PRO A 24 -9.01 0.29 -8.25
CA PRO A 24 -9.00 -0.27 -6.90
C PRO A 24 -7.64 -0.86 -6.49
N VAL A 25 -6.89 -1.38 -7.47
CA VAL A 25 -5.54 -1.95 -7.25
C VAL A 25 -4.57 -0.84 -6.84
N GLN A 26 -4.65 0.32 -7.49
CA GLN A 26 -3.81 1.47 -7.17
C GLN A 26 -4.17 2.08 -5.82
N LEU A 27 -5.47 2.25 -5.55
CA LEU A 27 -5.94 2.76 -4.27
C LEU A 27 -5.45 1.88 -3.12
N TYR A 28 -5.58 0.57 -3.25
CA TYR A 28 -5.10 -0.37 -2.23
C TYR A 28 -3.58 -0.27 -2.00
N ALA A 29 -2.78 -0.21 -3.07
CA ALA A 29 -1.33 -0.02 -2.95
C ALA A 29 -0.96 1.31 -2.26
N VAL A 30 -1.65 2.40 -2.59
CA VAL A 30 -1.43 3.72 -1.96
C VAL A 30 -1.78 3.68 -0.47
N PHE A 31 -2.91 3.10 -0.08
CA PHE A 31 -3.29 3.01 1.33
C PHE A 31 -2.35 2.10 2.14
N LEU A 32 -1.80 1.04 1.55
CA LEU A 32 -0.76 0.21 2.17
C LEU A 32 0.50 1.02 2.47
N VAL A 33 0.98 1.78 1.48
CA VAL A 33 2.18 2.62 1.64
C VAL A 33 1.91 3.75 2.64
N MET A 34 0.77 4.43 2.53
CA MET A 34 0.35 5.49 3.45
C MET A 34 0.36 4.98 4.89
N THR A 35 -0.21 3.80 5.11
CA THR A 35 -0.24 3.18 6.44
C THR A 35 1.17 2.91 6.96
N GLY A 36 2.06 2.36 6.14
CA GLY A 36 3.44 2.12 6.58
C GLY A 36 4.23 3.41 6.81
N MET A 37 4.03 4.45 5.98
CA MET A 37 4.72 5.73 6.16
C MET A 37 4.24 6.50 7.38
N TYR A 38 2.96 6.39 7.75
CA TYR A 38 2.44 7.01 8.97
C TYR A 38 3.15 6.50 10.22
N TYR A 39 3.56 5.23 10.23
CA TYR A 39 4.36 4.66 11.30
C TYR A 39 5.75 5.31 11.43
N TYR A 40 6.39 5.68 10.30
CA TYR A 40 7.71 6.32 10.33
C TYR A 40 7.65 7.82 10.64
N HIS A 41 6.71 8.56 10.04
CA HIS A 41 6.58 9.98 10.30
C HIS A 41 5.15 10.50 10.04
N GLU A 42 4.39 10.68 11.13
CA GLU A 42 2.99 11.11 11.08
C GLU A 42 2.79 12.41 10.27
N GLU A 43 3.53 13.47 10.58
CA GLU A 43 3.30 14.80 10.01
C GLU A 43 3.51 14.87 8.49
N TRP A 44 4.37 14.01 7.93
CA TRP A 44 4.76 14.07 6.51
C TRP A 44 4.03 13.00 5.67
N THR A 45 3.17 12.20 6.30
CA THR A 45 2.41 11.13 5.64
C THR A 45 1.61 11.63 4.45
N TRP A 46 1.00 12.81 4.55
CA TRP A 46 0.17 13.37 3.47
C TRP A 46 1.00 13.67 2.22
N LEU A 47 2.24 14.16 2.37
CA LEU A 47 3.18 14.39 1.26
C LEU A 47 3.55 13.07 0.60
N TYR A 48 3.92 12.06 1.39
CA TYR A 48 4.25 10.72 0.89
C TYR A 48 3.08 10.09 0.14
N THR A 49 1.86 10.29 0.63
CA THR A 49 0.62 9.80 0.00
C THR A 49 0.37 10.49 -1.33
N LEU A 50 0.51 11.83 -1.37
CA LEU A 50 0.32 12.62 -2.58
C LEU A 50 1.33 12.22 -3.68
N LEU A 51 2.60 11.98 -3.30
CA LEU A 51 3.62 11.47 -4.20
C LEU A 51 3.40 9.99 -4.60
N CYS A 52 2.74 9.21 -3.76
CA CYS A 52 2.52 7.79 -3.99
C CYS A 52 1.56 7.55 -5.16
N PHE A 53 0.55 8.42 -5.35
CA PHE A 53 -0.40 8.32 -6.45
C PHE A 53 0.27 8.31 -7.83
N PRO A 54 1.04 9.34 -8.24
CA PRO A 54 1.70 9.36 -9.55
C PRO A 54 2.76 8.28 -9.66
N LEU A 55 3.51 8.00 -8.58
CA LEU A 55 4.56 6.98 -8.60
C LEU A 55 3.98 5.57 -8.81
N SER A 56 2.90 5.24 -8.09
CA SER A 56 2.21 3.95 -8.24
C SER A 56 1.58 3.82 -9.62
N PHE A 57 1.00 4.89 -10.16
CA PHE A 57 0.46 4.89 -11.51
C PHE A 57 1.54 4.58 -12.57
N VAL A 58 2.70 5.25 -12.50
CA VAL A 58 3.83 5.01 -13.40
C VAL A 58 4.34 3.57 -13.26
N LEU A 59 4.49 3.08 -12.03
CA LEU A 59 4.93 1.70 -11.77
C LEU A 59 3.94 0.68 -12.30
N MET A 60 2.64 0.88 -12.15
CA MET A 60 1.63 -0.03 -12.70
C MET A 60 1.68 -0.09 -14.23
N ARG A 61 1.87 1.05 -14.91
CA ARG A 61 2.07 1.06 -16.37
C ARG A 61 3.35 0.38 -16.79
N PHE A 62 4.42 0.54 -16.00
CA PHE A 62 5.65 -0.20 -16.22
C PHE A 62 5.43 -1.70 -16.06
N TYR A 63 4.67 -2.16 -15.06
CA TYR A 63 4.35 -3.57 -14.90
C TYR A 63 3.43 -4.12 -15.99
N ASP A 64 2.48 -3.32 -16.50
CA ASP A 64 1.67 -3.69 -17.68
C ASP A 64 2.56 -3.91 -18.91
N PHE A 65 3.58 -3.07 -19.10
CA PHE A 65 4.57 -3.24 -20.15
C PHE A 65 5.38 -4.54 -19.94
N VAL A 66 5.87 -4.78 -18.72
CA VAL A 66 6.63 -6.00 -18.38
C VAL A 66 5.79 -7.26 -18.64
N ALA A 67 4.52 -7.26 -18.25
CA ALA A 67 3.63 -8.41 -18.41
C ALA A 67 3.29 -8.69 -19.89
N ARG A 68 3.22 -7.65 -20.73
CA ARG A 68 2.89 -7.78 -22.16
C ARG A 68 4.03 -8.35 -22.99
N HIS A 69 5.29 -8.08 -22.63
CA HIS A 69 6.45 -8.43 -23.45
C HIS A 69 7.22 -9.64 -22.90
N ARG A 70 7.17 -10.77 -23.62
CA ARG A 70 7.77 -12.05 -23.20
C ARG A 70 9.29 -12.00 -22.95
N PHE A 71 10.05 -11.23 -23.74
CA PHE A 71 11.52 -11.16 -23.63
C PHE A 71 12.01 -9.82 -23.06
N ILE A 72 11.46 -8.71 -23.57
CA ILE A 72 11.85 -7.37 -23.13
C ILE A 72 11.35 -7.08 -21.71
N GLY A 73 10.21 -7.68 -21.32
CA GLY A 73 9.63 -7.51 -19.98
C GLY A 73 10.59 -7.94 -18.87
N PRO A 74 11.04 -9.21 -18.82
CA PRO A 74 11.99 -9.66 -17.82
C PRO A 74 13.28 -8.84 -17.77
N LEU A 75 13.84 -8.48 -18.94
CA LEU A 75 15.07 -7.67 -19.02
C LEU A 75 14.86 -6.27 -18.41
N SER A 76 13.75 -5.61 -18.74
CA SER A 76 13.41 -4.30 -18.19
C SER A 76 13.17 -4.35 -16.68
N TYR A 77 12.58 -5.43 -16.17
CA TYR A 77 12.37 -5.63 -14.73
C TYR A 77 13.69 -5.86 -13.98
N ILE A 78 14.62 -6.64 -14.56
CA ILE A 78 15.97 -6.80 -13.99
C ILE A 78 16.70 -5.46 -13.95
N ALA A 79 16.65 -4.68 -15.03
CA ALA A 79 17.24 -3.35 -15.07
C ALA A 79 16.63 -2.42 -14.00
N PHE A 80 15.31 -2.47 -13.81
CA PHE A 80 14.61 -1.75 -12.74
C PHE A 80 15.08 -2.17 -11.35
N LEU A 81 15.23 -3.46 -11.07
CA LEU A 81 15.75 -3.95 -9.78
C LEU A 81 17.20 -3.50 -9.51
N VAL A 82 18.07 -3.61 -10.52
CA VAL A 82 19.46 -3.17 -10.40
C VAL A 82 19.52 -1.65 -10.18
N ALA A 83 18.76 -0.86 -10.94
CA ALA A 83 18.69 0.59 -10.74
C ALA A 83 18.13 0.95 -9.36
N GLY A 84 17.06 0.27 -8.91
CA GLY A 84 16.46 0.51 -7.59
C GLY A 84 17.40 0.19 -6.43
N THR A 85 18.12 -0.93 -6.50
CA THR A 85 19.14 -1.28 -5.50
C THR A 85 20.30 -0.28 -5.52
N TYR A 86 20.78 0.11 -6.70
CA TYR A 86 21.81 1.13 -6.83
C TYR A 86 21.38 2.48 -6.23
N ILE A 87 20.18 2.97 -6.54
CA ILE A 87 19.65 4.24 -6.01
C ILE A 87 19.52 4.18 -4.48
N THR A 88 18.99 3.09 -3.93
CA THR A 88 18.82 2.95 -2.48
C THR A 88 20.16 2.82 -1.76
N THR A 89 21.16 2.14 -2.32
CA THR A 89 22.53 2.12 -1.76
C THR A 89 23.20 3.50 -1.79
N LEU A 90 23.00 4.27 -2.86
CA LEU A 90 23.53 5.63 -2.96
C LEU A 90 22.90 6.56 -1.92
N LEU A 91 21.57 6.51 -1.76
CA LEU A 91 20.84 7.31 -0.77
C LEU A 91 21.20 6.92 0.67
N THR A 92 21.33 5.63 0.98
CA THR A 92 21.74 5.19 2.32
C THR A 92 23.18 5.59 2.65
N THR A 93 24.09 5.51 1.69
CA THR A 93 25.48 5.99 1.84
C THR A 93 25.53 7.50 2.06
N TYR A 94 24.68 8.25 1.35
CA TYR A 94 24.53 9.68 1.56
C TYR A 94 23.94 10.00 2.95
N GLY A 95 22.89 9.29 3.36
CA GLY A 95 22.25 9.44 4.67
C GLY A 95 23.19 9.15 5.84
N ARG A 96 24.11 8.20 5.69
CA ARG A 96 25.14 7.90 6.71
C ARG A 96 26.07 9.07 7.01
N LYS A 97 26.27 10.01 6.07
CA LYS A 97 27.10 11.21 6.32
C LYS A 97 26.45 12.17 7.32
N GLY A 98 25.11 12.16 7.41
CA GLY A 98 24.34 13.02 8.29
C GLY A 98 23.76 12.31 9.52
N TYR A 99 24.08 11.04 9.74
CA TYR A 99 23.46 10.24 10.79
C TYR A 99 24.42 9.19 11.36
N ALA A 100 24.51 9.08 12.68
CA ALA A 100 25.53 8.27 13.37
C ALA A 100 25.38 6.75 13.13
N ILE A 101 24.16 6.30 12.85
CA ILE A 101 23.81 4.87 12.76
C ILE A 101 23.61 4.45 11.30
N THR A 102 23.94 3.19 11.00
CA THR A 102 23.70 2.62 9.66
C THR A 102 22.21 2.41 9.40
N PHE A 103 21.81 2.45 8.12
CA PHE A 103 20.42 2.29 7.70
C PHE A 103 19.74 1.03 8.27
N PHE A 104 20.41 -0.14 8.21
CA PHE A 104 19.82 -1.40 8.65
C PHE A 104 19.55 -1.41 10.16
N VAL A 105 20.46 -0.83 10.95
CA VAL A 105 20.26 -0.66 12.39
C VAL A 105 19.11 0.31 12.63
N TRP A 106 19.11 1.48 11.98
CA TRP A 106 18.03 2.45 12.10
C TRP A 106 16.64 1.88 11.73
N PHE A 107 16.57 1.02 10.71
CA PHE A 107 15.32 0.36 10.30
C PHE A 107 14.82 -0.68 11.31
N LEU A 108 15.72 -1.44 11.94
CA LEU A 108 15.35 -2.48 12.91
C LEU A 108 15.02 -1.91 14.29
N THR A 109 15.63 -0.78 14.64
CA THR A 109 15.39 -0.09 15.89
C THR A 109 13.99 0.54 15.91
N PRO A 110 13.28 0.49 17.06
CA PRO A 110 11.99 1.15 17.18
C PRO A 110 12.10 2.66 16.92
N GLN A 111 11.18 3.19 16.12
CA GLN A 111 11.11 4.60 15.72
C GLN A 111 10.74 5.52 16.90
N GLY A 112 10.38 4.96 18.06
CA GLY A 112 10.22 5.71 19.31
C GLY A 112 11.51 6.09 20.03
N VAL A 113 12.64 5.44 19.70
CA VAL A 113 13.93 5.64 20.39
C VAL A 113 15.05 6.10 19.47
N THR A 114 14.78 6.25 18.17
CA THR A 114 15.74 6.76 17.18
C THR A 114 15.37 8.14 16.71
N ASP A 115 16.37 8.99 16.51
CA ASP A 115 16.17 10.29 15.89
C ASP A 115 15.65 10.14 14.45
N PHE A 116 14.83 11.09 14.02
CA PHE A 116 14.31 11.12 12.67
C PHE A 116 15.43 11.34 11.64
N SER A 117 15.40 10.55 10.57
CA SER A 117 16.27 10.72 9.39
C SER A 117 15.42 10.77 8.13
N LEU A 118 15.36 11.96 7.52
CA LEU A 118 14.61 12.19 6.28
C LEU A 118 15.11 11.31 5.13
N ILE A 119 16.43 11.16 5.00
CA ILE A 119 17.03 10.40 3.90
C ILE A 119 16.71 8.90 4.06
N TYR A 120 16.80 8.36 5.28
CA TYR A 120 16.44 6.95 5.51
C TYR A 120 14.93 6.71 5.36
N THR A 121 14.10 7.67 5.75
CA THR A 121 12.65 7.61 5.52
C THR A 121 12.32 7.61 4.02
N ILE A 122 13.00 8.41 3.21
CA ILE A 122 12.85 8.39 1.74
C ILE A 122 13.26 7.04 1.15
N VAL A 123 14.34 6.42 1.65
CA VAL A 123 14.75 5.08 1.21
C VAL A 123 13.66 4.05 1.50
N ILE A 124 13.11 4.06 2.73
CA ILE A 124 12.02 3.18 3.11
C ILE A 124 10.77 3.44 2.28
N TYR A 125 10.44 4.71 2.02
CA TYR A 125 9.33 5.08 1.13
C TYR A 125 9.50 4.47 -0.27
N LEU A 126 10.67 4.64 -0.90
CA LEU A 126 10.93 4.09 -2.24
C LEU A 126 10.85 2.56 -2.26
N LEU A 127 11.42 1.89 -1.25
CA LEU A 127 11.36 0.44 -1.11
C LEU A 127 9.91 -0.04 -0.90
N MET A 128 9.16 0.61 -0.01
CA MET A 128 7.75 0.28 0.24
C MET A 128 6.89 0.51 -1.01
N VAL A 129 7.03 1.63 -1.71
CA VAL A 129 6.24 1.90 -2.92
C VAL A 129 6.54 0.86 -3.99
N ALA A 130 7.82 0.58 -4.26
CA ALA A 130 8.22 -0.40 -5.26
C ALA A 130 7.71 -1.80 -4.90
N PHE A 131 7.94 -2.25 -3.66
CA PHE A 131 7.56 -3.58 -3.19
C PHE A 131 6.03 -3.76 -3.11
N MET A 132 5.32 -2.85 -2.44
CA MET A 132 3.87 -2.93 -2.26
C MET A 132 3.16 -2.85 -3.61
N THR A 133 3.52 -1.88 -4.46
CA THR A 133 2.90 -1.75 -5.78
C THR A 133 3.17 -2.97 -6.66
N SER A 134 4.41 -3.50 -6.66
CA SER A 134 4.74 -4.71 -7.43
C SER A 134 3.92 -5.91 -6.97
N THR A 135 3.86 -6.13 -5.66
CA THR A 135 3.20 -7.29 -5.07
C THR A 135 1.68 -7.22 -5.24
N VAL A 136 1.09 -6.05 -5.00
CA VAL A 136 -0.34 -5.78 -5.22
C VAL A 136 -0.70 -5.93 -6.69
N TYR A 137 0.12 -5.42 -7.61
CA TYR A 137 -0.09 -5.56 -9.05
C TYR A 137 -0.08 -7.05 -9.46
N TYR A 138 0.95 -7.79 -9.05
CA TYR A 138 1.11 -9.18 -9.44
C TYR A 138 -0.05 -10.05 -8.94
N PHE A 139 -0.40 -9.96 -7.67
CA PHE A 139 -1.50 -10.77 -7.14
C PHE A 139 -2.89 -10.23 -7.49
N GLY A 140 -3.02 -8.94 -7.81
CA GLY A 140 -4.29 -8.29 -8.09
C GLY A 140 -4.71 -8.34 -9.56
N LYS A 141 -3.75 -8.21 -10.50
CA LYS A 141 -4.00 -8.17 -11.95
C LYS A 141 -3.46 -9.35 -12.73
N VAL A 142 -2.40 -10.03 -12.27
CA VAL A 142 -1.81 -11.15 -13.02
C VAL A 142 -2.36 -12.50 -12.55
N ARG A 143 -2.46 -12.70 -11.22
CA ARG A 143 -2.86 -13.99 -10.62
C ARG A 143 -4.22 -13.99 -9.95
N TYR A 144 -4.80 -12.82 -9.66
CA TYR A 144 -6.09 -12.65 -8.97
C TYR A 144 -6.22 -13.44 -7.64
N ARG A 145 -5.15 -13.45 -6.81
CA ARG A 145 -5.10 -14.20 -5.54
C ARG A 145 -5.35 -13.30 -4.33
N MET A 146 -6.56 -13.38 -3.78
CA MET A 146 -6.97 -12.55 -2.63
C MET A 146 -6.27 -12.90 -1.32
N SER A 147 -5.89 -14.16 -1.10
CA SER A 147 -5.17 -14.57 0.12
C SER A 147 -3.82 -13.86 0.27
N MET A 148 -3.11 -13.65 -0.84
CA MET A 148 -1.84 -12.92 -0.83
C MET A 148 -2.04 -11.43 -0.58
N GLN A 149 -3.09 -10.82 -1.14
CA GLN A 149 -3.44 -9.43 -0.82
C GLN A 149 -3.71 -9.26 0.67
N PHE A 150 -4.46 -10.18 1.27
CA PHE A 150 -4.70 -10.16 2.70
C PHE A 150 -3.39 -10.25 3.52
N LEU A 151 -2.46 -11.13 3.14
CA LEU A 151 -1.15 -11.24 3.80
C LEU A 151 -0.33 -9.95 3.68
N ILE A 152 -0.34 -9.28 2.53
CA ILE A 152 0.36 -8.00 2.33
C ILE A 152 -0.22 -6.92 3.24
N MET A 153 -1.54 -6.91 3.45
CA MET A 153 -2.21 -6.02 4.42
C MET A 153 -1.72 -6.20 5.85
N LEU A 154 -1.31 -7.42 6.23
CA LEU A 154 -0.80 -7.69 7.57
C LEU A 154 0.58 -7.06 7.81
N ILE A 155 1.36 -6.76 6.76
CA ILE A 155 2.70 -6.17 6.90
C ILE A 155 2.65 -4.85 7.67
N PRO A 156 1.91 -3.81 7.23
CA PRO A 156 1.81 -2.58 8.00
C PRO A 156 1.21 -2.81 9.38
N LEU A 157 0.20 -3.67 9.53
CA LEU A 157 -0.40 -3.98 10.85
C LEU A 157 0.62 -4.58 11.82
N SER A 158 1.52 -5.42 11.33
CA SER A 158 2.59 -6.02 12.14
C SER A 158 3.63 -5.00 12.61
N LEU A 159 3.89 -3.93 11.84
CA LEU A 159 4.78 -2.84 12.26
C LEU A 159 4.21 -2.11 13.49
N TYR A 160 2.91 -1.79 13.47
CA TYR A 160 2.23 -1.18 14.62
C TYR A 160 2.16 -2.14 15.81
N ALA A 161 1.90 -3.42 15.58
CA ALA A 161 1.85 -4.43 16.63
C ALA A 161 3.21 -4.61 17.32
N LYS A 162 4.32 -4.59 16.57
CA LYS A 162 5.69 -4.73 17.09
C LYS A 162 6.06 -3.61 18.06
N GLU A 163 5.75 -2.36 17.72
CA GLU A 163 6.04 -1.22 18.62
C GLU A 163 4.96 -0.99 19.66
N GLY A 164 3.82 -1.65 19.50
CA GLY A 164 2.70 -1.45 20.38
C GLY A 164 2.05 -0.08 20.28
N ARG A 165 2.31 0.65 19.19
CA ARG A 165 1.67 1.94 18.90
C ARG A 165 0.24 1.72 18.39
N HIS A 166 -0.66 2.60 18.78
CA HIS A 166 -2.03 2.58 18.28
C HIS A 166 -2.06 3.13 16.84
N MET A 167 -2.61 2.34 15.93
CA MET A 167 -2.87 2.78 14.57
C MET A 167 -4.14 3.65 14.54
N PRO A 168 -4.12 4.83 13.88
CA PRO A 168 -5.31 5.67 13.75
C PRO A 168 -6.49 4.93 13.13
N ALA A 169 -7.66 5.05 13.74
CA ALA A 169 -8.85 4.32 13.33
C ALA A 169 -9.24 4.57 11.86
N LEU A 170 -9.05 5.80 11.37
CA LEU A 170 -9.32 6.18 9.98
C LEU A 170 -8.42 5.46 8.98
N LEU A 171 -7.13 5.28 9.30
CA LEU A 171 -6.21 4.54 8.43
C LEU A 171 -6.61 3.06 8.35
N VAL A 172 -7.03 2.46 9.47
CA VAL A 172 -7.48 1.07 9.49
C VAL A 172 -8.73 0.91 8.62
N ILE A 173 -9.68 1.84 8.75
CA ILE A 173 -10.91 1.83 7.96
C ILE A 173 -10.60 2.01 6.47
N ALA A 174 -9.73 2.96 6.11
CA ALA A 174 -9.32 3.20 4.73
C ALA A 174 -8.56 2.00 4.11
N LEU A 175 -7.69 1.36 4.88
CA LEU A 175 -6.95 0.19 4.43
C LEU A 175 -7.88 -1.02 4.23
N LEU A 176 -8.78 -1.29 5.18
CA LEU A 176 -9.76 -2.38 5.05
C LEU A 176 -10.75 -2.11 3.92
N SER A 177 -11.24 -0.88 3.78
CA SER A 177 -12.19 -0.53 2.73
C SER A 177 -11.59 -0.66 1.34
N SER A 178 -10.34 -0.23 1.14
CA SER A 178 -9.62 -0.42 -0.11
C SER A 178 -9.31 -1.90 -0.41
N PHE A 179 -9.03 -2.71 0.63
CA PHE A 179 -8.92 -4.16 0.47
C PHE A 179 -10.24 -4.81 0.01
N PHE A 180 -11.37 -4.45 0.63
CA PHE A 180 -12.68 -4.95 0.21
C PHE A 180 -13.05 -4.51 -1.21
N LEU A 181 -12.75 -3.25 -1.57
CA LEU A 181 -12.93 -2.73 -2.92
C LEU A 181 -12.13 -3.56 -3.94
N LEU A 182 -10.86 -3.84 -3.64
CA LEU A 182 -10.00 -4.70 -4.46
C LEU A 182 -10.56 -6.13 -4.57
N MET A 183 -11.03 -6.70 -3.46
CA MET A 183 -11.60 -8.05 -3.43
C MET A 183 -12.81 -8.18 -4.37
N ILE A 184 -13.72 -7.22 -4.30
CA ILE A 184 -14.91 -7.23 -5.14
C ILE A 184 -14.51 -7.02 -6.60
N TYR A 185 -13.58 -6.10 -6.87
CA TYR A 185 -13.05 -5.85 -8.21
C TYR A 185 -12.42 -7.10 -8.84
N CYS A 186 -11.50 -7.78 -8.13
CA CYS A 186 -10.87 -9.00 -8.61
C CYS A 186 -11.88 -10.13 -8.84
N ARG A 187 -12.93 -10.22 -8.00
CA ARG A 187 -14.01 -11.19 -8.19
C ARG A 187 -14.79 -10.94 -9.48
N GLN A 188 -15.16 -9.69 -9.75
CA GLN A 188 -15.87 -9.34 -10.99
C GLN A 188 -15.04 -9.64 -12.24
N LEU A 189 -13.74 -9.35 -12.22
CA LEU A 189 -12.84 -9.67 -13.33
C LEU A 189 -12.78 -11.17 -13.61
N ARG A 190 -12.68 -11.99 -12.56
CA ARG A 190 -12.67 -13.46 -12.69
C ARG A 190 -13.97 -13.99 -13.31
N ASP A 191 -15.11 -13.44 -12.91
CA ASP A 191 -16.42 -13.87 -13.41
C ASP A 191 -16.69 -13.36 -14.84
N THR A 192 -16.04 -12.27 -15.28
CA THR A 192 -16.21 -11.69 -16.63
C THR A 192 -15.45 -12.48 -17.71
N ASP A 193 -14.42 -13.24 -17.36
CA ASP A 193 -13.68 -14.08 -18.33
C ASP A 193 -14.55 -15.21 -18.93
N GLU A 194 -15.61 -15.64 -18.24
CA GLU A 194 -16.58 -16.62 -18.76
C GLU A 194 -17.76 -15.98 -19.54
N VAL A 195 -18.04 -14.69 -19.32
CA VAL A 195 -19.17 -13.98 -19.97
C VAL A 195 -18.68 -12.66 -20.57
N ARG A 196 -18.17 -12.74 -21.79
CA ARG A 196 -17.96 -11.57 -22.66
C ARG A 196 -19.31 -10.94 -23.03
N GLN A 197 -19.91 -10.12 -22.17
CA GLN A 197 -20.81 -9.05 -22.62
C GLN A 197 -21.16 -8.08 -21.49
N HIS A 198 -20.83 -6.80 -21.72
CA HIS A 198 -21.26 -5.61 -20.99
C HIS A 198 -20.81 -5.48 -19.52
N GLN A 199 -19.58 -5.00 -19.34
CA GLN A 199 -19.22 -4.26 -18.10
C GLN A 199 -20.01 -2.95 -18.05
N ASP A 200 -21.24 -3.00 -17.57
CA ASP A 200 -21.95 -1.78 -17.21
C ASP A 200 -21.33 -1.19 -15.94
N PHE A 201 -20.71 -0.02 -16.11
CA PHE A 201 -20.10 0.82 -15.07
C PHE A 201 -20.98 1.03 -13.83
N HIS A 202 -22.29 0.84 -13.96
CA HIS A 202 -23.24 0.84 -12.86
C HIS A 202 -22.87 -0.15 -11.74
N SER A 203 -22.33 -1.33 -12.05
CA SER A 203 -21.99 -2.33 -11.03
C SER A 203 -20.85 -1.88 -10.11
N GLY A 204 -19.77 -1.31 -10.69
CA GLY A 204 -18.62 -0.82 -9.92
C GLY A 204 -18.91 0.42 -9.07
N ALA A 205 -19.77 1.31 -9.55
CA ALA A 205 -20.21 2.49 -8.80
C ALA A 205 -21.02 2.12 -7.55
N SER A 206 -21.93 1.13 -7.66
CA SER A 206 -22.70 0.62 -6.52
C SER A 206 -21.82 0.03 -5.43
N ILE A 207 -20.74 -0.67 -5.82
CA ILE A 207 -19.77 -1.24 -4.87
C ILE A 207 -19.01 -0.14 -4.15
N ALA A 208 -18.51 0.86 -4.87
CA ALA A 208 -17.78 1.97 -4.27
C ALA A 208 -18.67 2.73 -3.26
N ILE A 209 -19.95 2.94 -3.59
CA ILE A 209 -20.94 3.56 -2.69
C ILE A 209 -21.18 2.69 -1.45
N TYR A 210 -21.31 1.37 -1.61
CA TYR A 210 -21.48 0.44 -0.50
C TYR A 210 -20.28 0.45 0.46
N VAL A 211 -19.07 0.36 -0.09
CA VAL A 211 -17.82 0.41 0.68
C VAL A 211 -17.67 1.76 1.40
N ALA A 212 -18.00 2.87 0.73
CA ALA A 212 -17.98 4.19 1.32
C ALA A 212 -18.99 4.32 2.48
N ALA A 213 -20.24 3.88 2.28
CA ALA A 213 -21.27 3.90 3.32
C ALA A 213 -20.86 3.07 4.54
N PHE A 214 -20.34 1.86 4.32
CA PHE A 214 -19.86 1.01 5.42
C PHE A 214 -18.67 1.65 6.15
N SER A 215 -17.76 2.29 5.42
CA SER A 215 -16.61 3.00 6.01
C SER A 215 -17.05 4.17 6.89
N ILE A 216 -18.07 4.93 6.47
CA ILE A 216 -18.66 6.03 7.25
C ILE A 216 -19.31 5.49 8.53
N ILE A 217 -20.11 4.43 8.42
CA ILE A 217 -20.75 3.79 9.58
C ILE A 217 -19.67 3.29 10.56
N ALA A 218 -18.63 2.62 10.05
CA ALA A 218 -17.52 2.12 10.87
C ALA A 218 -16.70 3.23 11.53
N ALA A 219 -16.66 4.44 10.95
CA ALA A 219 -15.98 5.60 11.54
C ALA A 219 -16.79 6.24 12.68
N ILE A 220 -18.12 6.14 12.64
CA ILE A 220 -19.02 6.71 13.66
C ILE A 220 -19.12 5.79 14.89
N ILE A 221 -19.02 4.47 14.70
CA ILE A 221 -19.11 3.50 15.79
C ILE A 221 -17.89 3.65 16.72
N PRO A 222 -18.06 3.97 18.01
CA PRO A 222 -16.95 4.11 18.95
C PRO A 222 -16.24 2.77 19.11
N LYS A 223 -14.92 2.78 18.90
CA LYS A 223 -14.11 1.57 19.04
C LYS A 223 -13.80 1.31 20.51
N PRO A 224 -13.93 0.06 21.00
CA PRO A 224 -13.63 -0.26 22.38
C PRO A 224 -12.14 0.00 22.69
N THR A 225 -11.87 0.62 23.83
CA THR A 225 -10.52 0.81 24.37
C THR A 225 -10.06 -0.50 25.00
N LEU A 226 -9.51 -1.39 24.17
CA LEU A 226 -8.85 -2.60 24.66
C LEU A 226 -7.46 -2.22 25.17
N GLN A 227 -7.24 -2.33 26.49
CA GLN A 227 -5.87 -2.44 27.00
C GLN A 227 -5.35 -3.80 26.53
N ALA A 228 -4.38 -3.79 25.64
CA ALA A 228 -3.75 -5.03 25.19
C ALA A 228 -2.98 -5.61 26.39
N ASP A 229 -3.48 -6.72 26.93
CA ASP A 229 -2.73 -7.50 27.91
C ASP A 229 -1.57 -8.17 27.18
N ARG A 230 -0.40 -7.52 27.23
CA ARG A 230 0.83 -7.96 26.58
C ARG A 230 1.70 -8.78 27.50
N GLU A 231 1.31 -9.01 28.76
CA GLU A 231 2.12 -9.78 29.71
C GLU A 231 2.46 -11.15 29.13
N PHE A 232 1.51 -11.83 28.48
CA PHE A 232 1.76 -13.13 27.86
C PHE A 232 2.80 -13.07 26.72
N ILE A 233 2.73 -12.06 25.85
CA ILE A 233 3.61 -11.92 24.69
C ILE A 233 4.99 -11.41 25.13
N GLU A 234 5.06 -10.49 26.08
CA GLU A 234 6.30 -9.96 26.65
C GLU A 234 7.03 -11.02 27.48
N ASN A 235 6.31 -11.82 28.27
CA ASN A 235 6.90 -12.97 28.96
C ASN A 235 7.42 -14.03 27.98
N ALA A 236 6.69 -14.33 26.91
CA ALA A 236 7.13 -15.29 25.88
C ALA A 236 8.34 -14.79 25.05
N MET A 237 8.48 -13.48 24.84
CA MET A 237 9.61 -12.88 24.09
C MET A 237 10.80 -12.47 24.98
N SER A 238 10.63 -12.47 26.31
CA SER A 238 11.74 -12.24 27.24
C SER A 238 12.81 -13.33 27.05
N TYR A 239 13.95 -12.90 26.51
CA TYR A 239 15.11 -13.73 26.16
C TYR A 239 15.68 -14.55 27.33
N SER A 240 15.35 -14.20 28.58
CA SER A 240 15.78 -14.90 29.79
C SER A 240 15.25 -16.34 29.90
N THR A 241 14.19 -16.69 29.17
CA THR A 241 13.65 -18.07 29.21
C THR A 241 14.37 -19.02 28.25
N TRP A 242 15.09 -18.48 27.25
CA TRP A 242 15.76 -19.26 26.20
C TRP A 242 17.29 -19.20 26.27
N SER A 243 17.89 -18.30 27.06
CA SER A 243 19.35 -18.15 27.20
C SER A 243 19.95 -18.80 28.46
N ASP A 244 19.15 -19.34 29.38
CA ASP A 244 19.62 -19.93 30.64
C ASP A 244 19.64 -21.48 30.62
N ARG A 245 19.97 -22.09 29.47
CA ARG A 245 20.38 -23.50 29.37
C ARG A 245 21.58 -23.69 28.47
#